data_AF-A0A1I3MBZ3-F1
#
_entry.id   AF-A0A1I3MBZ3-F1
#
_cell.length_a   1.000
_cell.length_b   1.000
_cell.length_c   1.000
_cell.angle_alpha   90.00
_cell.angle_beta   90.00
_cell.angle_gamma   90.00
#
_symmetry.space_group_name_H-M   'P 1'
#
loop_
_entity.id
_entity.type
_entity.pdbx_description
1 polymer ?
#
loop_
_entity_poly.entity_id
_entity_poly.type
_entity_poly.pdbx_seq_one_letter_code
_entity_poly.pdbx_strand_id
1 'polypeptide(L)'
;MAPRQVVDLDAYLNNFRARVVQDAFLEATSRYWWRRAEQFEAARPRRTDHYPRDISAATVAAQDERIAATAQACRYRAVIAHSTRLEAAE
;
A
#
# COMPACT_ATOMS: atom_id res chain seq x y z
N MET A 1 13.06 35.06 -16.54
CA MET A 1 11.66 34.58 -16.51
C MET A 1 11.67 33.16 -17.03
N ALA A 2 11.55 32.16 -16.14
CA ALA A 2 11.58 30.76 -16.57
C ALA A 2 10.32 30.43 -17.39
N PRO A 3 10.42 29.67 -18.49
CA PRO A 3 9.26 29.32 -19.29
C PRO A 3 8.30 28.48 -18.45
N ARG A 4 7.02 28.87 -18.45
CA ARG A 4 5.94 28.11 -17.83
C ARG A 4 5.77 26.82 -18.64
N GLN A 5 6.15 25.67 -18.06
CA GLN A 5 5.89 24.37 -18.69
C GLN A 5 4.40 24.22 -18.95
N VAL A 6 4.03 24.11 -20.23
CA VAL A 6 2.68 23.70 -20.62
C VAL A 6 2.65 22.19 -20.42
N VAL A 7 1.93 21.74 -19.41
CA VAL A 7 1.70 20.31 -19.18
C VAL A 7 0.82 19.81 -20.31
N ASP A 8 1.31 18.84 -21.08
CA ASP A 8 0.50 18.11 -22.03
C ASP A 8 -0.52 17.25 -21.26
N LEU A 9 -1.76 17.73 -21.24
CA LEU A 9 -2.86 17.11 -20.50
C LEU A 9 -3.18 15.72 -21.06
N ASP A 10 -3.10 15.52 -22.38
CA ASP A 10 -3.43 14.25 -23.01
C ASP A 10 -2.37 13.20 -22.69
N ALA A 11 -1.09 13.58 -22.74
CA ALA A 11 0.00 12.73 -22.30
C ALA A 11 -0.12 12.37 -20.80
N TYR A 12 -0.51 13.32 -19.96
CA TYR A 12 -0.76 13.06 -18.54
C TYR A 12 -1.91 12.06 -18.33
N LEU A 13 -3.05 12.28 -18.98
CA LEU A 13 -4.23 11.42 -18.85
C LEU A 13 -3.97 10.00 -19.34
N ASN A 14 -3.21 9.84 -20.44
CA ASN A 14 -2.84 8.52 -20.95
C ASN A 14 -1.95 7.75 -19.96
N ASN A 15 -0.96 8.41 -19.36
CA ASN A 15 -0.11 7.80 -18.34
C ASN A 15 -0.90 7.44 -17.06
N PHE A 16 -1.83 8.30 -16.65
CA PHE A 16 -2.70 8.04 -15.51
C PHE A 16 -3.56 6.80 -15.73
N ARG A 17 -4.24 6.70 -16.89
CA ARG A 17 -5.07 5.54 -17.25
C ARG A 17 -4.27 4.24 -17.23
N ALA A 18 -3.08 4.25 -17.82
CA ALA A 18 -2.20 3.07 -17.82
C ALA A 18 -1.85 2.61 -16.40
N ARG A 19 -1.53 3.55 -15.49
CA ARG A 19 -1.25 3.25 -14.08
C ARG A 19 -2.47 2.68 -13.36
N VAL A 20 -3.65 3.26 -13.54
CA VAL A 20 -4.88 2.75 -12.93
C VAL A 20 -5.15 1.30 -13.33
N VAL A 21 -4.98 0.96 -14.62
CA VAL A 21 -5.16 -0.42 -15.09
C VAL A 21 -4.09 -1.36 -14.49
N GLN A 22 -2.83 -0.92 -14.43
CA GLN A 22 -1.75 -1.68 -13.79
C GLN A 22 -2.03 -1.92 -12.30
N ASP A 23 -2.46 -0.90 -11.58
CA ASP A 23 -2.81 -0.98 -10.16
C ASP A 23 -3.97 -1.97 -9.96
N ALA A 24 -5.01 -1.90 -10.80
CA ALA A 24 -6.13 -2.83 -10.76
C ALA A 24 -5.67 -4.30 -10.96
N PHE A 25 -4.79 -4.55 -11.94
CA PHE A 25 -4.24 -5.89 -12.15
C PHE A 25 -3.36 -6.35 -10.99
N LEU A 26 -2.56 -5.47 -10.40
CA LEU A 26 -1.71 -5.80 -9.27
C LEU A 26 -2.54 -6.14 -8.03
N GLU A 27 -3.55 -5.32 -7.72
CA GLU A 27 -4.50 -5.54 -6.63
C GLU A 27 -5.38 -6.77 -6.83
N ALA A 28 -5.55 -7.25 -8.06
CA ALA A 28 -6.26 -8.51 -8.34
C ALA A 28 -5.44 -9.76 -7.95
N THR A 29 -4.18 -9.62 -7.51
CA THR A 29 -3.33 -10.77 -7.18
C THR A 29 -3.12 -10.96 -5.68
N SER A 30 -3.26 -12.19 -5.20
CA SER A 30 -2.97 -12.54 -3.80
C SER A 30 -1.53 -12.23 -3.40
N ARG A 31 -0.56 -12.47 -4.31
CA ARG A 31 0.87 -12.22 -4.07
C ARG A 31 1.17 -10.76 -3.75
N TYR A 32 0.49 -9.83 -4.43
CA TYR A 32 0.66 -8.41 -4.17
C TYR A 32 0.27 -8.06 -2.72
N TRP A 33 -0.90 -8.51 -2.28
CA TRP A 33 -1.41 -8.24 -0.94
C TRP A 33 -0.54 -8.86 0.16
N TRP A 34 0.00 -10.06 -0.05
CA TRP A 34 0.97 -10.66 0.89
C TRP A 34 2.23 -9.81 1.02
N ARG A 35 2.84 -9.43 -0.10
CA ARG A 35 4.04 -8.56 -0.09
C ARG A 35 3.76 -7.21 0.56
N ARG A 36 2.57 -6.64 0.34
CA ARG A 36 2.16 -5.37 0.94
C ARG A 36 1.97 -5.51 2.46
N ALA A 37 1.42 -6.62 2.94
CA ALA A 37 1.33 -6.92 4.37
C ALA A 37 2.72 -6.97 5.03
N GLU A 38 3.69 -7.64 4.38
CA GLU A 38 5.08 -7.71 4.85
C GLU A 38 5.72 -6.32 4.96
N GLN A 39 5.45 -5.41 4.01
CA GLN A 39 5.95 -4.04 4.06
C GLN A 39 5.41 -3.28 5.28
N PHE A 40 4.12 -3.43 5.59
CA PHE A 40 3.54 -2.82 6.78
C PHE A 40 4.10 -3.42 8.07
N GLU A 41 4.23 -4.74 8.17
CA GLU A 41 4.87 -5.38 9.33
C GLU A 41 6.32 -4.91 9.50
N ALA A 42 7.08 -4.78 8.41
CA ALA A 42 8.45 -4.29 8.46
C ALA A 42 8.55 -2.84 8.93
N ALA A 43 7.51 -2.03 8.67
CA ALA A 43 7.40 -0.63 9.08
C ALA A 43 6.87 -0.44 10.51
N ARG A 44 6.53 -1.52 11.23
CA ARG A 44 6.07 -1.40 12.63
C ARG A 44 7.16 -0.81 13.52
N PRO A 45 6.79 0.08 14.47
CA PRO A 45 7.67 0.59 15.50
C PRO A 45 8.51 -0.49 16.18
N ARG A 46 9.83 -0.30 16.19
CA ARG A 46 10.77 -1.12 16.95
C ARG A 46 11.32 -0.32 18.11
N ARG A 47 11.70 -1.03 19.17
CA ARG A 47 12.33 -0.44 20.36
C ARG A 47 13.64 0.29 20.04
N THR A 48 14.31 -0.11 18.95
CA THR A 48 15.57 0.47 18.47
C THR A 48 15.39 1.70 17.59
N ASP A 49 14.16 2.05 17.20
CA ASP A 49 13.93 3.17 16.31
C ASP A 49 14.17 4.50 17.02
N HIS A 50 14.67 5.47 16.28
CA HIS A 50 14.92 6.80 16.80
C HIS A 50 13.64 7.63 16.73
N TYR A 51 13.09 7.97 17.90
CA TYR A 51 11.94 8.85 18.02
C TYR A 51 12.33 10.22 18.59
N PRO A 52 11.57 11.29 18.25
CA PRO A 52 11.70 12.57 18.94
C PRO A 52 11.50 12.41 20.45
N ARG A 53 12.22 13.21 21.25
CA ARG A 53 12.18 13.13 22.73
C ARG A 53 10.78 13.27 23.33
N ASP A 54 9.90 14.00 22.66
CA ASP A 54 8.57 14.36 23.20
C ASP A 54 7.46 13.40 22.75
N ILE A 55 7.79 12.32 22.02
CA ILE A 55 6.78 11.34 21.63
C ILE A 55 6.32 10.54 22.86
N SER A 56 5.00 10.41 23.03
CA SER A 56 4.47 9.56 24.08
C SER A 56 4.50 8.08 23.67
N ALA A 57 4.70 7.18 24.63
CA ALA A 57 4.59 5.74 24.38
C ALA A 57 3.21 5.34 23.85
N ALA A 58 2.15 6.03 24.30
CA ALA A 58 0.80 5.82 23.81
C ALA A 58 0.66 6.17 22.31
N THR A 59 1.33 7.23 21.85
CA THR A 59 1.37 7.61 20.42
C THR A 59 2.05 6.54 19.58
N VAL A 60 3.16 5.99 20.06
CA VAL A 60 3.88 4.91 19.37
C VAL A 60 3.02 3.64 19.31
N ALA A 61 2.38 3.27 20.43
CA ALA A 61 1.48 2.12 20.48
C ALA A 61 0.28 2.27 19.53
N ALA A 62 -0.35 3.45 19.49
CA ALA A 62 -1.45 3.72 18.58
C ALA A 62 -1.02 3.74 17.10
N GLN A 63 0.22 4.12 16.80
CA GLN A 63 0.78 3.99 15.45
C GLN A 63 1.02 2.51 15.11
N ASP A 64 1.59 1.75 16.04
CA ASP A 64 1.83 0.31 15.87
C ASP A 64 0.54 -0.45 15.59
N GLU A 65 -0.51 -0.18 16.38
CA GLU A 65 -1.83 -0.80 16.21
C GLU A 65 -2.41 -0.51 14.82
N ARG A 66 -2.34 0.74 14.34
CA ARG A 66 -2.82 1.10 13.00
C ARG A 66 -2.05 0.39 11.88
N ILE A 67 -0.74 0.28 12.01
CA ILE A 67 0.10 -0.44 11.03
C ILE A 67 -0.25 -1.93 11.05
N ALA A 68 -0.34 -2.54 12.24
CA ALA A 68 -0.69 -3.95 12.39
C ALA A 68 -2.08 -4.27 11.82
N ALA A 69 -3.07 -3.41 12.09
CA ALA A 69 -4.41 -3.54 11.52
C ALA A 69 -4.38 -3.46 9.98
N THR A 70 -3.56 -2.58 9.41
CA THR A 70 -3.40 -2.46 7.96
C THR A 70 -2.73 -3.68 7.34
N ALA A 71 -1.69 -4.22 7.99
CA ALA A 71 -1.05 -5.46 7.58
C ALA A 71 -2.05 -6.61 7.56
N GLN A 72 -2.85 -6.74 8.63
CA GLN A 72 -3.88 -7.77 8.74
C GLN A 72 -4.95 -7.64 7.65
N ALA A 73 -5.42 -6.43 7.36
CA ALA A 73 -6.36 -6.17 6.26
C ALA A 73 -5.77 -6.61 4.90
N CYS A 74 -4.48 -6.38 4.66
CA CYS A 74 -3.80 -6.86 3.45
C CYS A 74 -3.80 -8.39 3.38
N ARG A 75 -3.51 -9.10 4.49
CA ARG A 75 -3.56 -10.58 4.52
C ARG A 75 -4.96 -11.09 4.17
N TYR A 76 -6.02 -10.47 4.71
CA TYR A 76 -7.40 -10.84 4.35
C TYR A 76 -7.69 -10.62 2.86
N ARG A 77 -7.26 -9.49 2.29
CA ARG A 77 -7.40 -9.24 0.84
C ARG A 77 -6.64 -10.26 0.00
N ALA A 78 -5.47 -10.72 0.46
CA ALA A 78 -4.70 -11.75 -0.22
C ALA A 78 -5.48 -13.08 -0.31
N VAL A 79 -6.17 -13.47 0.77
CA VAL A 79 -7.02 -14.67 0.79
C VAL A 79 -8.18 -14.53 -0.19
N ILE A 80 -8.89 -13.40 -0.18
CA ILE A 80 -10.02 -13.14 -1.09
C ILE A 80 -9.57 -13.16 -2.56
N ALA A 81 -8.43 -12.54 -2.88
CA ALA A 81 -7.88 -12.52 -4.23
C ALA A 81 -7.39 -13.91 -4.69
N HIS A 82 -7.05 -14.80 -3.75
CA HIS A 82 -6.70 -16.18 -4.06
C HIS A 82 -7.94 -17.02 -4.35
N SER A 83 -9.00 -16.91 -3.53
CA SER A 83 -10.23 -17.68 -3.71
C SER A 83 -10.95 -17.32 -5.02
N THR A 84 -11.05 -16.03 -5.33
CA THR A 84 -11.66 -15.56 -6.59
C THR A 84 -10.95 -16.05 -7.84
N ARG A 85 -9.62 -16.30 -7.79
CA ARG A 85 -8.91 -16.91 -8.92
C ARG A 85 -9.27 -18.38 -9.11
N LEU A 86 -9.50 -19.13 -8.04
CA LEU A 86 -9.90 -20.54 -8.13
C LEU A 86 -11.30 -20.65 -8.74
N GLU A 87 -12.24 -19.82 -8.29
CA GLU A 87 -13.61 -19.76 -8.83
C GLU A 87 -13.64 -19.37 -10.33
N ALA A 88 -12.72 -18.50 -10.78
CA ALA A 88 -12.64 -18.10 -12.19
C ALA A 88 -11.96 -19.14 -13.10
N ALA A 89 -11.35 -20.19 -12.54
CA ALA A 89 -10.66 -21.24 -13.29
C ALA A 89 -11.51 -22.51 -13.46
N GLU A 90 -12.66 -22.59 -12.80
CA GLU A 90 -13.68 -23.64 -12.92
C GLU A 90 -14.74 -23.26 -13.97
#